data_AF-X1T3P1-F1
#
_entry.id   AF-X1T3P1-F1
#
_cell.length_a   1.000
_cell.length_b   1.000
_cell.length_c   1.000
_cell.angle_alpha   90.00
_cell.angle_beta   90.00
_cell.angle_gamma   90.00
#
_symmetry.space_group_name_H-M   'P 1'
#
loop_
_entity.id
_entity.type
_entity.pdbx_description
1 polymer ?
#
loop_
_entity_poly.entity_id
_entity_poly.type
_entity_poly.pdbx_seq_one_letter_code
_entity_poly.pdbx_strand_id
1 'polypeptide(L)'
;MSPEKRLRVLIAKLGLDGHDRGARIIARSYRDAGFEVVYTGVHQTPEQVVSAAIQEDVDLVGLSCLSGAHMYLFLEVVRQLREKGAGDITIIGGGIIPEDDIPKLKEAGIREIFLPGTPLEVSKGSVVRELIESYHLRTAVYMGDDVADIDAFDTIRTLSRGTMFRGLALGVVGEETPPEVAERADLLLRGVSEVEAFLSWLDETIPL
;
A
#
# COMPACT_ATOMS: atom_id res chain seq x y z
N MET A 1 35.29 7.51 3.28
CA MET A 1 34.13 6.64 2.95
C MET A 1 33.42 7.30 1.79
N SER A 2 33.34 6.65 0.63
CA SER A 2 32.46 7.10 -0.45
C SER A 2 31.02 7.08 0.06
N PRO A 3 30.17 8.06 -0.26
CA PRO A 3 28.75 7.99 0.10
C PRO A 3 28.17 6.68 -0.45
N GLU A 4 27.46 5.95 0.40
CA GLU A 4 26.77 4.71 0.03
C GLU A 4 25.78 5.06 -1.09
N LYS A 5 25.91 4.42 -2.28
CA LYS A 5 25.00 4.68 -3.41
C LYS A 5 23.60 4.25 -2.98
N ARG A 6 22.71 5.21 -2.79
CA ARG A 6 21.28 4.93 -2.55
C ARG A 6 20.66 4.46 -3.85
N LEU A 7 19.88 3.39 -3.79
CA LEU A 7 19.13 2.89 -4.94
C LEU A 7 18.08 3.94 -5.34
N ARG A 8 17.97 4.20 -6.64
CA ARG A 8 17.03 5.15 -7.21
C ARG A 8 15.91 4.42 -7.93
N VAL A 9 14.68 4.76 -7.59
CA VAL A 9 13.46 4.10 -8.03
C VAL A 9 12.55 5.10 -8.74
N LEU A 10 12.16 4.79 -9.97
CA LEU A 10 11.14 5.53 -10.69
C LEU A 10 9.81 4.80 -10.60
N ILE A 11 8.76 5.48 -10.12
CA ILE A 11 7.39 4.96 -10.12
C ILE A 11 6.58 5.74 -11.15
N ALA A 12 6.05 5.03 -12.15
CA ALA A 12 5.30 5.62 -13.25
C ALA A 12 3.93 5.01 -13.43
N LYS A 13 3.00 5.86 -13.87
CA LYS A 13 1.66 5.45 -14.26
C LYS A 13 1.41 5.76 -15.72
N LEU A 14 1.18 4.70 -16.49
CA LEU A 14 1.19 4.74 -17.95
C LEU A 14 -0.21 4.95 -18.53
N GLY A 15 -0.27 5.64 -19.66
CA GLY A 15 -1.49 5.85 -20.44
C GLY A 15 -2.53 6.70 -19.71
N LEU A 16 -3.80 6.66 -20.14
CA LEU A 16 -4.88 7.50 -19.62
C LEU A 16 -5.39 7.11 -18.22
N ASP A 17 -4.60 6.34 -17.47
CA ASP A 17 -5.00 5.83 -16.16
C ASP A 17 -4.71 6.87 -15.06
N GLY A 18 -5.79 7.45 -14.52
CA GLY A 18 -5.75 8.42 -13.42
C GLY A 18 -5.68 7.81 -12.01
N HIS A 19 -5.73 6.49 -11.85
CA HIS A 19 -5.77 5.83 -10.53
C HIS A 19 -4.40 5.81 -9.82
N ASP A 20 -3.99 6.94 -9.28
CA ASP A 20 -2.63 7.15 -8.77
C ASP A 20 -2.40 6.72 -7.31
N ARG A 21 -3.47 6.45 -6.54
CA ARG A 21 -3.38 6.16 -5.10
C ARG A 21 -2.34 5.09 -4.77
N GLY A 22 -2.40 3.94 -5.44
CA GLY A 22 -1.45 2.84 -5.22
C GLY A 22 -0.01 3.25 -5.52
N ALA A 23 0.21 3.85 -6.70
CA ALA A 23 1.53 4.33 -7.12
C ALA A 23 2.13 5.36 -6.13
N ARG A 24 1.30 6.26 -5.58
CA ARG A 24 1.73 7.24 -4.58
C ARG A 24 2.10 6.61 -3.24
N ILE A 25 1.36 5.60 -2.79
CA ILE A 25 1.67 4.85 -1.57
C ILE A 25 3.01 4.12 -1.73
N ILE A 26 3.22 3.45 -2.85
CA ILE A 26 4.49 2.76 -3.15
C ILE A 26 5.65 3.76 -3.20
N ALA A 27 5.50 4.89 -3.91
CA ALA A 27 6.53 5.91 -3.99
C ALA A 27 6.87 6.51 -2.62
N ARG A 28 5.88 6.69 -1.74
CA ARG A 28 6.12 7.11 -0.35
C ARG A 28 6.85 6.02 0.43
N SER A 29 6.43 4.76 0.31
CA SER A 29 7.03 3.63 1.04
C SER A 29 8.51 3.45 0.69
N TYR A 30 8.89 3.53 -0.60
CA TYR A 30 10.30 3.50 -1.00
C TYR A 30 11.11 4.67 -0.41
N ARG A 31 10.53 5.86 -0.36
CA ARG A 31 11.19 7.03 0.22
C ARG A 31 11.41 6.86 1.72
N ASP A 32 10.39 6.38 2.43
CA ASP A 32 10.45 6.14 3.87
C ASP A 32 11.47 5.02 4.19
N ALA A 33 11.67 4.07 3.28
CA ALA A 33 12.72 3.05 3.33
C ALA A 33 14.12 3.55 2.92
N GLY A 34 14.29 4.84 2.60
CA GLY A 34 15.59 5.47 2.33
C GLY A 34 16.06 5.46 0.86
N PHE A 35 15.20 5.06 -0.08
CA PHE A 35 15.48 5.11 -1.51
C PHE A 35 15.36 6.55 -2.05
N GLU A 36 16.06 6.84 -3.14
CA GLU A 36 15.79 8.03 -3.94
C GLU A 36 14.62 7.74 -4.89
N VAL A 37 13.55 8.54 -4.82
CA VAL A 37 12.31 8.22 -5.53
C VAL A 37 11.94 9.31 -6.53
N VAL A 38 11.75 8.90 -7.78
CA VAL A 38 11.19 9.73 -8.86
C VAL A 38 9.77 9.27 -9.13
N TYR A 39 8.79 10.12 -8.81
CA TYR A 39 7.38 9.85 -9.14
C TYR A 39 6.95 10.72 -10.31
N THR A 40 6.57 10.09 -11.43
CA THR A 40 6.30 10.81 -12.69
C THR A 40 4.89 11.36 -12.81
N GLY A 41 4.00 11.05 -11.85
CA GLY A 41 2.59 11.41 -11.92
C GLY A 41 1.76 10.46 -12.80
N VAL A 42 0.61 10.95 -13.26
CA VAL A 42 -0.32 10.21 -14.14
C VAL A 42 -0.11 10.58 -15.61
N HIS A 43 -0.73 9.82 -16.51
CA HIS A 43 -0.80 10.14 -17.94
C HIS A 43 0.55 10.17 -18.66
N GLN A 44 1.49 9.32 -18.23
CA GLN A 44 2.80 9.24 -18.86
C GLN A 44 2.76 8.30 -20.06
N THR A 45 3.42 8.70 -21.15
CA THR A 45 3.69 7.81 -22.27
C THR A 45 4.91 6.94 -21.98
N PRO A 46 5.07 5.78 -22.65
CA PRO A 46 6.29 4.97 -22.55
C PRO A 46 7.57 5.80 -22.79
N GLU A 47 7.56 6.70 -23.78
CA GLU A 47 8.72 7.53 -24.14
C GLU A 47 9.14 8.45 -22.99
N GLN A 48 8.15 9.05 -22.31
CA GLN A 48 8.39 9.94 -21.17
C GLN A 48 8.99 9.16 -19.99
N VAL A 49 8.43 7.98 -19.69
CA VAL A 49 8.93 7.11 -18.62
C VAL A 49 10.37 6.66 -18.91
N VAL A 50 10.65 6.22 -20.13
CA VAL A 50 11.99 5.80 -20.54
C VAL A 50 12.98 6.97 -20.51
N SER A 51 12.57 8.14 -20.98
CA SER A 51 13.42 9.34 -20.94
C SER A 51 13.78 9.71 -19.50
N ALA A 52 12.80 9.72 -18.60
CA ALA A 52 13.02 10.00 -17.18
C ALA A 52 13.89 8.93 -16.52
N ALA A 53 13.64 7.65 -16.78
CA ALA A 53 14.44 6.56 -16.19
C ALA A 53 15.93 6.66 -16.53
N ILE A 54 16.25 7.02 -17.79
CA ILE A 54 17.64 7.17 -18.25
C ILE A 54 18.26 8.48 -17.71
N GLN A 55 17.53 9.60 -17.79
CA GLN A 55 18.04 10.90 -17.32
C GLN A 55 18.32 10.89 -15.82
N GLU A 56 17.46 10.22 -15.07
CA GLU A 56 17.59 10.07 -13.63
C GLU A 56 18.48 8.90 -13.25
N ASP A 57 19.08 8.15 -14.18
CA ASP A 57 19.98 7.01 -13.89
C ASP A 57 19.42 6.05 -12.83
N VAL A 58 18.18 5.60 -13.03
CA VAL A 58 17.46 4.81 -12.02
C VAL A 58 17.85 3.34 -12.06
N ASP A 59 17.92 2.71 -10.89
CA ASP A 59 18.21 1.27 -10.78
C ASP A 59 16.93 0.43 -11.01
N LEU A 60 15.75 0.99 -10.76
CA LEU A 60 14.46 0.31 -10.90
C LEU A 60 13.35 1.22 -11.44
N VAL A 61 12.51 0.67 -12.32
CA VAL A 61 11.26 1.27 -12.81
C VAL A 61 10.07 0.42 -12.37
N GLY A 62 9.16 1.01 -11.58
CA GLY A 62 7.87 0.44 -11.23
C GLY A 62 6.76 1.01 -12.11
N LEU A 63 6.13 0.15 -12.91
CA LEU A 63 5.06 0.51 -13.83
C LEU A 63 3.69 0.18 -13.23
N SER A 64 2.76 1.13 -13.27
CA SER A 64 1.38 0.96 -12.83
C SER A 64 0.40 1.12 -13.99
N CYS A 65 -0.53 0.17 -14.14
CA CYS A 65 -1.63 0.24 -15.11
C CYS A 65 -2.88 -0.52 -14.60
N LEU A 66 -4.00 0.19 -14.46
CA LEU A 66 -5.32 -0.35 -14.12
C LEU A 66 -6.31 -0.25 -15.29
N SER A 67 -5.91 0.30 -16.43
CA SER A 67 -6.77 0.48 -17.62
C SER A 67 -6.83 -0.74 -18.54
N GLY A 68 -6.13 -1.83 -18.20
CA GLY A 68 -6.04 -3.04 -19.03
C GLY A 68 -5.09 -2.92 -20.23
N ALA A 69 -4.40 -1.79 -20.38
CA ALA A 69 -3.45 -1.55 -21.47
C ALA A 69 -2.01 -2.02 -21.15
N HIS A 70 -1.81 -2.79 -20.08
CA HIS A 70 -0.49 -3.23 -19.59
C HIS A 70 0.32 -3.98 -20.63
N MET A 71 -0.30 -4.87 -21.42
CA MET A 71 0.41 -5.63 -22.46
C MET A 71 1.03 -4.73 -23.53
N TYR A 72 0.37 -3.64 -23.91
CA TYR A 72 0.96 -2.70 -24.85
C TYR A 72 1.98 -1.79 -24.15
N LEU A 73 1.56 -1.14 -23.07
CA LEU A 73 2.34 -0.07 -22.44
C LEU A 73 3.61 -0.58 -21.78
N PHE A 74 3.58 -1.74 -21.10
CA PHE A 74 4.76 -2.25 -20.41
C PHE A 74 5.77 -2.83 -21.40
N LEU A 75 5.30 -3.57 -22.42
CA LEU A 75 6.18 -4.09 -23.46
C LEU A 75 6.88 -2.98 -24.23
N GLU A 76 6.18 -1.86 -24.47
CA GLU A 76 6.76 -0.71 -25.14
C GLU A 76 7.86 -0.03 -24.32
N VAL A 77 7.68 0.10 -22.99
CA VAL A 77 8.74 0.57 -22.08
C VAL A 77 9.96 -0.35 -22.13
N VAL A 78 9.75 -1.66 -22.03
CA VAL A 78 10.84 -2.66 -22.08
C VAL A 78 11.61 -2.55 -23.40
N ARG A 79 10.90 -2.46 -24.52
CA ARG A 79 11.48 -2.33 -25.86
C ARG A 79 12.35 -1.08 -25.97
N GLN A 80 11.80 0.08 -25.59
CA GLN A 80 12.49 1.36 -25.69
C GLN A 80 13.71 1.46 -24.76
N LEU A 81 13.66 0.89 -23.55
CA LEU A 81 14.83 0.84 -22.65
C LEU A 81 15.96 0.03 -23.27
N ARG A 82 15.66 -1.14 -23.86
CA ARG A 82 16.65 -1.98 -24.54
C ARG A 82 17.26 -1.27 -25.76
N GLU A 83 16.44 -0.63 -26.59
CA GLU A 83 16.92 0.10 -27.77
C GLU A 83 17.84 1.27 -27.42
N LYS A 84 17.62 1.91 -26.27
CA LYS A 84 18.47 3.00 -25.78
C LYS A 84 19.66 2.52 -24.95
N GLY A 85 19.91 1.21 -24.88
CA GLY A 85 21.05 0.63 -24.15
C GLY A 85 20.89 0.61 -22.64
N ALA A 86 19.68 0.84 -22.12
CA ALA A 86 19.34 0.86 -20.68
C ALA A 86 18.53 -0.39 -20.27
N GLY A 87 18.84 -1.54 -20.88
CA GLY A 87 18.15 -2.81 -20.63
C GLY A 87 18.52 -3.48 -19.31
N ASP A 88 19.48 -2.92 -18.58
CA ASP A 88 19.94 -3.34 -17.26
C ASP A 88 19.09 -2.78 -16.11
N ILE A 89 18.32 -1.72 -16.36
CA ILE A 89 17.36 -1.18 -15.40
C ILE A 89 16.30 -2.25 -15.07
N THR A 90 16.12 -2.54 -13.78
CA THR A 90 15.13 -3.53 -13.34
C THR A 90 13.71 -2.97 -13.52
N ILE A 91 12.80 -3.75 -14.12
CA ILE A 91 11.41 -3.32 -14.32
C ILE A 91 10.49 -4.21 -13.50
N ILE A 92 9.59 -3.62 -12.72
CA ILE A 92 8.46 -4.32 -12.07
C ILE A 92 7.15 -3.70 -12.53
N GLY A 93 6.07 -4.47 -12.49
CA GLY A 93 4.74 -4.03 -12.90
C GLY A 93 3.71 -4.22 -11.81
N GLY A 94 2.61 -3.47 -11.86
CA GLY A 94 1.46 -3.71 -11.00
C GLY A 94 0.17 -3.06 -11.51
N GLY A 95 -0.94 -3.54 -10.96
CA GLY A 95 -2.30 -3.13 -11.35
C GLY A 95 -3.19 -4.32 -11.67
N ILE A 96 -4.31 -4.08 -12.33
CA ILE A 96 -5.30 -5.12 -12.67
C ILE A 96 -4.80 -5.83 -13.94
N ILE A 97 -4.09 -6.94 -13.75
CA ILE A 97 -3.44 -7.71 -14.82
C ILE A 97 -3.99 -9.14 -14.79
N PRO A 98 -4.56 -9.65 -15.89
CA PRO A 98 -5.00 -11.05 -15.98
C PRO A 98 -3.84 -12.03 -15.78
N GLU A 99 -4.10 -13.16 -15.11
CA GLU A 99 -3.06 -14.16 -14.82
C GLU A 99 -2.38 -14.69 -16.09
N ASP A 100 -3.13 -14.85 -17.19
CA ASP A 100 -2.63 -15.32 -18.49
C ASP A 100 -1.64 -14.36 -19.17
N ASP A 101 -1.62 -13.09 -18.77
CA ASP A 101 -0.71 -12.09 -19.29
C ASP A 101 0.62 -12.03 -18.52
N ILE A 102 0.63 -12.48 -17.25
CA ILE A 102 1.81 -12.41 -16.37
C ILE A 102 3.02 -13.17 -16.96
N PRO A 103 2.89 -14.41 -17.48
CA PRO A 103 4.03 -15.11 -18.07
C PRO A 103 4.65 -14.34 -19.24
N LYS A 104 3.83 -13.77 -20.12
CA LYS A 104 4.28 -13.00 -21.29
C LYS A 104 5.03 -11.73 -20.88
N LEU A 105 4.53 -11.05 -19.85
CA LEU A 105 5.19 -9.87 -19.28
C LEU A 105 6.54 -10.24 -18.65
N LYS A 106 6.62 -11.37 -17.95
CA LYS A 106 7.88 -11.86 -17.36
C LYS A 106 8.90 -12.25 -18.43
N GLU A 107 8.48 -13.01 -19.44
CA GLU A 107 9.32 -13.37 -20.59
C GLU A 107 9.86 -12.15 -21.33
N ALA A 108 9.06 -11.08 -21.43
CA ALA A 108 9.49 -9.86 -22.08
C ALA A 108 10.60 -9.13 -21.31
N GLY A 109 10.73 -9.32 -19.99
CA GLY A 109 11.77 -8.69 -19.16
C GLY A 109 11.24 -7.95 -17.93
N ILE A 110 9.96 -8.08 -17.60
CA ILE A 110 9.43 -7.55 -16.33
C ILE A 110 9.73 -8.55 -15.23
N ARG A 111 10.45 -8.12 -14.20
CA ARG A 111 10.96 -9.00 -13.15
C ARG A 111 9.85 -9.58 -12.29
N GLU A 112 8.87 -8.75 -11.91
CA GLU A 112 7.76 -9.18 -11.06
C GLU A 112 6.49 -8.36 -11.33
N ILE A 113 5.33 -8.98 -11.09
CA ILE A 113 4.01 -8.36 -11.24
C ILE A 113 3.26 -8.40 -9.91
N PHE A 114 2.83 -7.22 -9.43
CA PHE A 114 2.07 -7.05 -8.20
C PHE A 114 0.59 -6.76 -8.51
N LEU A 115 -0.28 -7.72 -8.19
CA LEU A 115 -1.73 -7.61 -8.36
C LEU A 115 -2.37 -6.82 -7.19
N PRO A 116 -3.61 -6.33 -7.33
CA PRO A 116 -4.33 -5.70 -6.23
C PRO A 116 -4.39 -6.64 -5.02
N GLY A 117 -4.17 -6.11 -3.82
CA GLY A 117 -4.13 -6.92 -2.60
C GLY A 117 -2.82 -7.68 -2.37
N THR A 118 -1.81 -7.52 -3.23
CA THR A 118 -0.46 -8.02 -2.90
C THR A 118 -0.03 -7.37 -1.59
N PRO A 119 0.32 -8.14 -0.53
CA PRO A 119 0.67 -7.59 0.75
C PRO A 119 1.87 -6.64 0.59
N LEU A 120 1.65 -5.36 0.86
CA LEU A 120 2.74 -4.53 1.34
C LEU A 120 2.98 -5.01 2.78
N GLU A 121 4.23 -5.02 3.26
CA GLU A 121 4.53 -5.30 4.68
C GLU A 121 4.02 -4.17 5.61
N VAL A 122 2.90 -3.54 5.27
CA VAL A 122 2.19 -2.53 6.02
C VAL A 122 0.70 -2.89 5.98
N SER A 123 0.15 -3.12 7.15
CA SER A 123 -1.23 -3.54 7.39
C SER A 123 -1.82 -2.65 8.50
N LYS A 124 -3.16 -2.56 8.67
CA LYS A 124 -3.72 -1.70 9.73
C LYS A 124 -3.20 -2.18 11.10
N GLY A 125 -3.11 -3.49 11.29
CA GLY A 125 -2.49 -4.13 12.45
C GLY A 125 -1.01 -3.80 12.66
N SER A 126 -0.18 -3.83 11.63
CA SER A 126 1.25 -3.49 11.79
C SER A 126 1.43 -2.04 12.24
N VAL A 127 0.64 -1.11 11.69
CA VAL A 127 0.64 0.30 12.07
C VAL A 127 0.14 0.49 13.51
N VAL A 128 -0.95 -0.18 13.89
CA VAL A 128 -1.50 -0.13 15.26
C VAL A 128 -0.46 -0.59 16.29
N ARG A 129 0.25 -1.69 16.01
CA ARG A 129 1.33 -2.18 16.86
C ARG A 129 2.42 -1.12 17.03
N GLU A 130 2.90 -0.58 15.92
CA GLU A 130 3.96 0.41 15.92
C GLU A 130 3.58 1.67 16.72
N LEU A 131 2.33 2.15 16.58
CA LEU A 131 1.83 3.28 17.36
C LEU A 131 1.80 2.99 18.86
N ILE A 132 1.31 1.82 19.26
CA ILE A 132 1.24 1.42 20.67
C ILE A 132 2.65 1.34 21.27
N GLU A 133 3.57 0.69 20.57
CA GLU A 133 4.95 0.49 21.04
C GLU A 133 5.74 1.81 21.05
N SER A 134 5.68 2.59 19.98
CA SER A 134 6.45 3.85 19.85
C SER A 134 6.01 4.91 20.84
N TYR A 135 4.70 5.07 21.04
CA TYR A 135 4.14 6.06 21.97
C TYR A 135 3.94 5.50 23.39
N HIS A 136 4.36 4.25 23.64
CA HIS A 136 4.21 3.59 24.94
C HIS A 136 2.77 3.68 25.48
N LEU A 137 1.79 3.49 24.60
CA LEU A 137 0.38 3.64 24.97
C LEU A 137 0.01 2.58 26.01
N ARG A 138 -0.68 3.00 27.06
CA ARG A 138 -1.20 2.08 28.09
C ARG A 138 -2.59 1.56 27.75
N THR A 139 -3.34 2.31 26.95
CA THR A 139 -4.71 2.00 26.56
C THR A 139 -4.94 2.45 25.12
N ALA A 140 -5.67 1.67 24.32
CA ALA A 140 -6.19 2.13 23.04
C ALA A 140 -7.56 1.52 22.74
N VAL A 141 -8.39 2.28 22.05
CA VAL A 141 -9.62 1.79 21.42
C VAL A 141 -9.42 1.87 19.92
N TYR A 142 -9.66 0.77 19.22
CA TYR A 142 -9.61 0.70 17.76
C TYR A 142 -11.02 0.42 17.23
N MET A 143 -11.49 1.18 16.25
CA MET A 143 -12.80 1.00 15.62
C MET A 143 -12.63 0.73 14.14
N GLY A 144 -13.37 -0.23 13.60
CA GLY A 144 -13.30 -0.62 12.20
C GLY A 144 -14.58 -1.28 11.71
N ASP A 145 -14.80 -1.27 10.40
CA ASP A 145 -16.04 -1.71 9.75
C ASP A 145 -15.81 -2.66 8.56
N ASP A 146 -14.55 -2.89 8.17
CA ASP A 146 -14.20 -3.69 7.01
C ASP A 146 -13.25 -4.87 7.32
N VAL A 147 -13.05 -5.75 6.34
CA VAL A 147 -12.14 -6.91 6.46
C VAL A 147 -10.69 -6.47 6.72
N ALA A 148 -10.29 -5.29 6.27
CA ALA A 148 -8.93 -4.80 6.48
C ALA A 148 -8.68 -4.38 7.94
N ASP A 149 -9.72 -4.20 8.77
CA ASP A 149 -9.62 -3.95 10.21
C ASP A 149 -9.39 -5.20 11.06
N ILE A 150 -9.63 -6.39 10.50
CA ILE A 150 -9.49 -7.67 11.22
C ILE A 150 -8.07 -7.84 11.77
N ASP A 151 -7.05 -7.45 10.99
CA ASP A 151 -5.66 -7.55 11.42
C ASP A 151 -5.33 -6.60 12.61
N ALA A 152 -6.02 -5.47 12.71
CA ALA A 152 -5.89 -4.48 13.75
C ALA A 152 -6.61 -4.94 15.01
N PHE A 153 -7.81 -5.51 14.88
CA PHE A 153 -8.49 -6.19 15.99
C PHE A 153 -7.61 -7.28 16.60
N ASP A 154 -6.97 -8.08 15.75
CA ASP A 154 -6.08 -9.16 16.17
C ASP A 154 -4.85 -8.65 16.89
N THR A 155 -4.29 -7.56 16.39
CA THR A 155 -3.15 -6.89 17.00
C THR A 155 -3.51 -6.33 18.38
N ILE A 156 -4.62 -5.61 18.50
CA ILE A 156 -5.14 -5.06 19.76
C ILE A 156 -5.33 -6.17 20.79
N ARG A 157 -5.99 -7.26 20.40
CA ARG A 157 -6.24 -8.41 21.29
C ARG A 157 -4.97 -9.11 21.69
N THR A 158 -4.03 -9.28 20.76
CA THR A 158 -2.74 -9.94 21.02
C THR A 158 -1.90 -9.12 21.98
N LEU A 159 -1.78 -7.81 21.75
CA LEU A 159 -1.02 -6.91 22.63
C LEU A 159 -1.63 -6.81 24.02
N SER A 160 -2.96 -6.88 24.12
CA SER A 160 -3.66 -6.90 25.41
C SER A 160 -3.42 -8.18 26.22
N ARG A 161 -2.95 -9.26 25.58
CA ARG A 161 -2.61 -10.53 26.24
C ARG A 161 -1.14 -10.53 26.63
N GLY A 162 -0.87 -10.48 27.93
CA GLY A 162 0.49 -10.66 28.46
C GLY A 162 1.33 -9.39 28.56
N THR A 163 0.73 -8.21 28.39
CA THR A 163 1.38 -6.92 28.64
C THR A 163 0.51 -6.04 29.57
N MET A 164 1.02 -4.87 29.96
CA MET A 164 0.26 -3.87 30.73
C MET A 164 -0.70 -3.03 29.86
N PHE A 165 -0.69 -3.23 28.54
CA PHE A 165 -1.56 -2.53 27.59
C PHE A 165 -2.99 -3.05 27.67
N ARG A 166 -3.96 -2.12 27.65
CA ARG A 166 -5.40 -2.42 27.61
C ARG A 166 -5.99 -1.95 26.28
N GLY A 167 -6.27 -2.89 25.41
CA GLY A 167 -6.88 -2.64 24.11
C GLY A 167 -8.36 -3.03 24.09
N LEU A 168 -9.15 -2.30 23.30
CA LEU A 168 -10.53 -2.67 22.96
C LEU A 168 -10.75 -2.50 21.46
N ALA A 169 -11.14 -3.58 20.77
CA ALA A 169 -11.50 -3.57 19.36
C ALA A 169 -13.02 -3.48 19.19
N LEU A 170 -13.51 -2.46 18.47
CA LEU A 170 -14.92 -2.21 18.23
C LEU A 170 -15.24 -2.38 16.75
N GLY A 171 -16.21 -3.25 16.45
CA GLY A 171 -16.74 -3.44 15.11
C GLY A 171 -17.91 -2.49 14.86
N VAL A 172 -17.80 -1.61 13.87
CA VAL A 172 -18.91 -0.75 13.46
C VAL A 172 -19.68 -1.49 12.37
N VAL A 173 -20.90 -1.92 12.70
CA VAL A 173 -21.73 -2.77 11.83
C VAL A 173 -22.84 -1.97 11.15
N GLY A 174 -22.95 -2.13 9.84
CA GLY A 174 -24.01 -1.64 8.97
C GLY A 174 -24.48 -2.73 8.00
N GLU A 175 -25.32 -2.36 7.03
CA GLU A 175 -25.87 -3.32 6.05
C GLU A 175 -24.79 -3.97 5.16
N GLU A 176 -23.71 -3.25 4.88
CA GLU A 176 -22.60 -3.70 4.03
C GLU A 176 -21.42 -4.30 4.81
N THR A 177 -21.52 -4.38 6.14
CA THR A 177 -20.41 -4.85 6.98
C THR A 177 -20.24 -6.37 6.84
N PRO A 178 -19.04 -6.85 6.49
CA PRO A 178 -18.74 -8.28 6.43
C PRO A 178 -18.94 -8.96 7.80
N PRO A 179 -19.54 -10.16 7.86
CA PRO A 179 -19.77 -10.89 9.13
C PRO A 179 -18.50 -11.09 9.96
N GLU A 180 -17.35 -11.23 9.29
CA GLU A 180 -16.04 -11.45 9.91
C GLU A 180 -15.63 -10.31 10.86
N VAL A 181 -16.08 -9.08 10.58
CA VAL A 181 -15.87 -7.92 11.46
C VAL A 181 -16.56 -8.14 12.80
N ALA A 182 -17.82 -8.61 12.76
CA ALA A 182 -18.61 -8.85 13.96
C ALA A 182 -18.08 -10.03 14.77
N GLU A 183 -17.53 -11.05 14.10
CA GLU A 183 -16.91 -12.21 14.75
C GLU A 183 -15.57 -11.87 15.42
N ARG A 184 -14.83 -10.90 14.87
CA ARG A 184 -13.49 -10.58 15.35
C ARG A 184 -13.43 -9.43 16.34
N ALA A 185 -14.37 -8.49 16.32
CA ALA A 185 -14.44 -7.40 17.28
C ALA A 185 -14.72 -7.88 18.73
N ASP A 186 -14.36 -7.07 19.73
CA ASP A 186 -14.69 -7.34 21.13
C ASP A 186 -16.11 -6.86 21.49
N LEU A 187 -16.56 -5.74 20.88
CA LEU A 187 -17.92 -5.22 20.97
C LEU A 187 -18.36 -4.64 19.62
N LEU A 188 -19.67 -4.49 19.43
CA LEU A 188 -20.26 -3.97 18.20
C LEU A 188 -20.99 -2.66 18.43
N LEU A 189 -20.85 -1.75 17.47
CA LEU A 189 -21.59 -0.49 17.38
C LEU A 189 -22.40 -0.46 16.09
N ARG A 190 -23.70 -0.23 16.17
CA ARG A 190 -24.61 -0.23 15.02
C ARG A 190 -24.67 1.15 14.37
N GLY A 191 -23.86 1.32 13.33
CA GLY A 191 -23.78 2.56 12.56
C GLY A 191 -23.25 3.75 13.35
N VAL A 192 -23.32 4.92 12.74
CA VAL A 192 -22.67 6.16 13.21
C VAL A 192 -23.26 6.66 14.53
N SER A 193 -24.58 6.53 14.73
CA SER A 193 -25.23 7.04 15.95
C SER A 193 -24.72 6.37 17.22
N GLU A 194 -24.41 5.07 17.19
CA GLU A 194 -23.84 4.36 18.34
C GLU A 194 -22.36 4.71 18.53
N VAL A 195 -21.62 5.01 17.45
CA VAL A 195 -20.26 5.54 17.54
C VAL A 195 -20.25 6.91 18.24
N GLU A 196 -21.14 7.82 17.84
CA GLU A 196 -21.28 9.13 18.48
C GLU A 196 -21.62 9.01 19.97
N ALA A 197 -22.58 8.14 20.31
CA ALA A 197 -22.96 7.88 21.69
C ALA A 197 -21.78 7.31 22.51
N PHE A 198 -21.03 6.36 21.95
CA PHE A 198 -19.86 5.78 22.60
C PHE A 198 -18.75 6.81 22.84
N LEU A 199 -18.44 7.66 21.86
CA LEU A 199 -17.44 8.71 21.99
C LEU A 199 -17.85 9.77 23.02
N SER A 200 -19.14 10.14 23.03
CA SER A 200 -19.68 11.09 24.02
C SER A 200 -19.59 10.52 25.44
N TRP A 201 -19.94 9.24 25.60
CA TRP A 201 -19.79 8.52 26.87
C TRP A 201 -18.33 8.44 27.34
N LEU A 202 -17.38 8.22 26.42
CA LEU A 202 -15.95 8.22 26.75
C LEU A 202 -15.48 9.58 27.27
N ASP A 203 -15.89 10.68 26.62
CA ASP A 203 -15.56 12.06 27.01
C ASP A 203 -16.10 12.39 28.41
N GLU A 204 -17.33 11.96 28.72
CA GLU A 204 -17.94 12.15 30.04
C GLU A 204 -17.31 11.28 31.14
N THR A 205 -16.84 10.08 30.79
CA THR A 205 -16.38 9.07 31.76
C THR A 205 -14.89 9.18 32.09
N ILE A 206 -14.08 9.70 31.16
CA ILE A 206 -12.63 9.84 31.33
C ILE A 206 -12.30 11.33 31.55
N PRO A 207 -12.24 11.81 32.80
CA PRO A 207 -11.71 13.15 33.05
C PRO A 207 -10.23 13.18 32.64
N LEU A 208 -9.89 14.12 31.74
CA LEU A 208 -8.52 14.43 31.34
C LEU A 208 -7.62 14.76 32.53
#